data_AF-A0A961Q1V4-F1
#
_entry.id   AF-A0A961Q1V4-F1
#
_cell.length_a   1.000
_cell.length_b   1.000
_cell.length_c   1.000
_cell.angle_alpha   90.00
_cell.angle_beta   90.00
_cell.angle_gamma   90.00
#
_symmetry.space_group_name_H-M   'P 1'
#
loop_
_entity.id
_entity.type
_entity.pdbx_description
1 polymer ?
#
loop_
_entity_poly.entity_id
_entity_poly.type
_entity_poly.pdbx_seq_one_letter_code
_entity_poly.pdbx_strand_id
1 'polypeptide(L)'
;MALTPSGAPNGDLYNEDLAPLAPEARKWGAFEIFNVWNNDIQSLFGYSLAASLFITYGLNGWAVFAAIVISGFFVMALVNLTGRPSVRHGIPYPVMARASMGVYGARFPALVRGIVAIFWYGVQTYFASTAVALLLNTLLGIEGGATFLGMTAVGWLS
;
A
#
# COMPACT_ATOMS: atom_id res chain seq x y z
N MET A 1 -12.11 12.04 30.53
CA MET A 1 -10.97 12.36 31.41
C MET A 1 -9.86 11.38 31.06
N ALA A 2 -9.04 11.73 30.06
CA ALA A 2 -7.96 10.86 29.60
C ALA A 2 -6.77 11.03 30.56
N LEU A 3 -6.27 9.92 31.09
CA LEU A 3 -5.11 9.89 31.97
C LEU A 3 -3.87 10.23 31.12
N THR A 4 -3.33 11.44 31.27
CA THR A 4 -1.98 11.77 30.80
C THR A 4 -0.99 10.94 31.62
N PRO A 5 -0.21 10.02 31.01
CA PRO A 5 0.78 9.27 31.75
C PRO A 5 1.89 10.24 32.18
N SER A 6 1.91 10.61 33.47
CA SER A 6 3.00 11.37 34.06
C SER A 6 4.24 10.47 34.14
N GLY A 7 5.04 10.47 33.07
CA GLY A 7 6.28 9.70 33.04
C GLY A 7 7.00 9.59 31.70
N ALA A 8 6.57 10.28 30.64
CA ALA A 8 7.29 10.26 29.37
C ALA A 8 8.60 11.08 29.48
N PRO A 9 9.79 10.48 29.29
CA PRO A 9 11.00 11.25 29.07
C PRO A 9 10.87 11.90 27.68
N ASN A 10 10.75 13.23 27.67
CA ASN A 10 10.62 14.12 26.50
C ASN A 10 9.25 14.09 25.78
N GLY A 11 8.52 15.21 25.88
CA GLY A 11 7.27 15.45 25.14
C GLY A 11 7.41 15.47 23.61
N ASP A 12 8.64 15.52 23.08
CA ASP A 12 8.93 15.60 21.64
C ASP A 12 8.76 14.27 20.87
N LEU A 13 8.67 13.13 21.58
CA LEU A 13 8.69 11.79 20.96
C LEU A 13 7.36 11.04 21.03
N TYR A 14 6.36 11.66 21.68
CA TYR A 14 5.03 11.11 21.88
C TYR A 14 4.00 11.87 21.02
N ASN A 15 3.23 11.13 20.24
CA ASN A 15 2.05 11.59 19.52
C ASN A 15 0.98 10.51 19.65
N GLU A 16 -0.31 10.88 19.61
CA GLU A 16 -1.42 9.91 19.65
C GLU A 16 -1.29 8.87 18.51
N ASP A 17 -0.91 9.29 17.30
CA ASP A 17 -0.69 8.37 16.17
C ASP A 17 0.51 7.43 16.33
N LEU A 18 1.44 7.77 17.23
CA LEU A 18 2.63 6.97 17.53
C LEU A 18 2.48 6.15 18.81
N ALA A 19 1.41 6.37 19.57
CA ALA A 19 1.17 5.67 20.82
C ALA A 19 0.87 4.18 20.57
N PRO A 20 1.30 3.28 21.46
CA PRO A 20 0.93 1.88 21.37
C PRO A 20 -0.59 1.70 21.45
N LEU A 21 -1.14 0.86 20.59
CA LEU A 21 -2.57 0.55 20.60
C LEU A 21 -2.90 -0.36 21.80
N ALA A 22 -3.84 0.09 22.65
CA ALA A 22 -4.33 -0.68 23.78
C ALA A 22 -4.93 -2.03 23.33
N PRO A 23 -4.77 -3.12 24.10
CA PRO A 23 -5.27 -4.44 23.73
C PRO A 23 -6.76 -4.46 23.35
N GLU A 24 -7.58 -3.67 24.04
CA GLU A 24 -9.04 -3.58 23.84
C GLU A 24 -9.41 -2.92 22.50
N ALA A 25 -8.51 -2.12 21.94
CA ALA A 25 -8.68 -1.47 20.65
C ALA A 25 -8.22 -2.35 19.47
N ARG A 26 -7.56 -3.50 19.74
CA ARG A 26 -7.08 -4.45 18.72
C ARG A 26 -8.21 -5.39 18.28
N LYS A 27 -9.16 -4.86 17.50
CA LYS A 27 -10.38 -5.58 17.11
C LYS A 27 -10.26 -6.46 15.87
N TRP A 28 -9.16 -6.38 15.14
CA TRP A 28 -8.99 -7.08 13.87
C TRP A 28 -8.57 -8.52 14.10
N GLY A 29 -9.38 -9.46 13.60
CA GLY A 29 -9.08 -10.89 13.54
C GLY A 29 -8.52 -11.30 12.18
N ALA A 30 -8.53 -12.61 11.93
CA ALA A 30 -8.00 -13.17 10.70
C ALA A 30 -8.80 -12.75 9.46
N PHE A 31 -10.11 -12.52 9.59
CA PHE A 31 -10.97 -12.16 8.47
C PHE A 31 -10.74 -10.72 7.99
N GLU A 32 -10.63 -9.78 8.93
CA GLU A 32 -10.31 -8.38 8.63
C GLU A 32 -8.93 -8.28 7.98
N ILE A 33 -7.94 -9.02 8.50
CA ILE A 33 -6.60 -9.07 7.93
C ILE A 33 -6.65 -9.66 6.51
N PHE A 34 -7.37 -10.77 6.31
CA PHE A 34 -7.54 -11.38 4.98
C PHE A 34 -8.14 -10.39 3.97
N ASN A 35 -9.18 -9.66 4.35
CA ASN A 35 -9.82 -8.68 3.47
C ASN A 35 -8.86 -7.55 3.06
N VAL A 36 -8.03 -7.07 3.99
CA VAL A 36 -7.02 -6.04 3.69
C VAL A 36 -5.97 -6.56 2.71
N TRP A 37 -5.46 -7.78 2.92
CA TRP A 37 -4.50 -8.39 1.99
C TRP A 37 -5.11 -8.66 0.61
N ASN A 38 -6.35 -9.14 0.56
CA ASN A 38 -7.04 -9.36 -0.70
C ASN A 38 -7.22 -8.03 -1.47
N ASN A 39 -7.60 -6.97 -0.77
CA ASN A 39 -7.72 -5.64 -1.38
C ASN A 39 -6.36 -5.11 -1.89
N ASP A 40 -5.29 -5.29 -1.13
CA ASP A 40 -3.93 -4.84 -1.50
C ASP A 40 -3.42 -5.51 -2.79
N ILE A 41 -3.72 -6.80 -2.99
CA ILE A 41 -3.29 -7.55 -4.18
C ILE A 41 -4.09 -7.18 -5.43
N GLN A 42 -5.32 -6.69 -5.29
CA GLN A 42 -6.19 -6.33 -6.41
C GLN A 42 -5.78 -5.00 -7.04
N SER A 43 -4.67 -5.03 -7.79
CA SER A 43 -4.14 -3.90 -8.53
C SER A 43 -4.04 -4.19 -10.03
N LEU A 44 -4.43 -3.21 -10.85
CA LEU A 44 -4.28 -3.28 -12.31
C LEU A 44 -2.81 -3.41 -12.74
N PHE A 45 -1.89 -2.85 -11.95
CA PHE A 45 -0.46 -3.02 -12.18
C PHE A 45 -0.04 -4.48 -12.06
N GLY A 46 -0.51 -5.19 -11.03
CA GLY A 46 -0.21 -6.61 -10.82
C GLY A 46 -0.75 -7.48 -11.96
N TYR A 47 -1.97 -7.20 -12.41
CA TYR A 47 -2.55 -7.89 -13.57
C TYR A 47 -1.80 -7.60 -14.87
N SER A 48 -1.42 -6.34 -15.09
CA SER A 48 -0.62 -5.93 -16.26
C SER A 48 0.76 -6.60 -16.28
N LEU A 49 1.40 -6.73 -15.12
CA LEU A 49 2.68 -7.43 -14.99
C LEU A 49 2.55 -8.93 -15.28
N ALA A 50 1.52 -9.58 -14.72
CA ALA A 50 1.27 -10.98 -15.03
C ALA A 50 0.99 -11.18 -16.53
N ALA A 51 0.16 -10.32 -17.12
CA ALA A 51 -0.15 -10.36 -18.55
C ALA A 51 1.10 -10.16 -19.43
N SER A 52 2.00 -9.22 -19.08
CA SER A 52 3.22 -8.98 -19.87
C SER A 52 4.18 -10.18 -19.82
N LEU A 53 4.28 -10.89 -18.70
CA LEU A 53 5.07 -12.12 -18.60
C LEU A 53 4.58 -13.20 -19.57
N PHE A 54 3.26 -13.29 -19.79
CA PHE A 54 2.68 -14.20 -20.79
C PHE A 54 2.84 -13.68 -22.22
N ILE A 55 2.36 -12.47 -22.47
CA ILE A 55 2.16 -11.93 -23.83
C ILE A 55 3.47 -11.43 -24.42
N THR A 56 4.27 -10.71 -23.63
CA THR A 56 5.51 -10.08 -24.10
C THR A 56 6.70 -11.02 -23.99
N TYR A 57 6.82 -11.74 -22.88
CA TYR A 57 7.96 -12.63 -22.63
C TYR A 57 7.71 -14.09 -23.02
N GLY A 58 6.49 -14.44 -23.44
CA GLY A 58 6.15 -15.78 -23.91
C GLY A 58 6.27 -16.88 -22.86
N LEU A 59 6.23 -16.53 -21.57
CA LEU A 59 6.40 -17.51 -20.50
C LEU A 59 5.19 -18.43 -20.38
N ASN A 60 5.44 -19.68 -19.99
CA ASN A 60 4.38 -20.66 -19.75
C ASN A 60 3.47 -20.20 -18.59
N GLY A 61 2.15 -20.27 -18.82
CA GLY A 61 1.06 -20.20 -17.83
C GLY A 61 1.44 -20.73 -16.45
N TRP A 62 1.88 -21.99 -16.44
CA TRP A 62 2.20 -22.72 -15.23
C TRP A 62 3.45 -22.21 -14.51
N ALA A 63 4.45 -21.73 -15.26
CA ALA A 63 5.68 -21.20 -14.68
C ALA A 63 5.41 -19.87 -13.96
N VAL A 64 4.65 -18.97 -14.57
CA VAL A 64 4.26 -17.69 -13.93
C VAL A 64 3.36 -17.94 -12.73
N PHE A 65 2.38 -18.85 -12.84
CA PHE A 65 1.53 -19.23 -11.72
C PHE A 65 2.33 -19.78 -10.54
N ALA A 66 3.24 -20.74 -10.80
CA ALA A 66 4.10 -21.30 -9.77
C ALA A 66 4.98 -20.22 -9.12
N ALA A 67 5.54 -19.31 -9.91
CA ALA A 67 6.34 -18.20 -9.41
C ALA A 67 5.54 -17.26 -8.48
N ILE A 68 4.30 -16.93 -8.83
CA ILE A 68 3.40 -16.12 -7.99
C ILE A 68 3.06 -16.82 -6.68
N VAL A 69 2.79 -18.13 -6.72
CA VAL A 69 2.49 -18.92 -5.51
C VAL A 69 3.70 -18.98 -4.59
N ILE A 70 4.88 -19.27 -5.14
CA ILE A 70 6.14 -19.35 -4.37
C ILE A 70 6.49 -17.98 -3.77
N SER A 71 6.36 -16.90 -4.55
CA SER A 71 6.61 -15.56 -4.04
C SER A 71 5.62 -15.18 -2.93
N GLY A 72 4.34 -15.56 -3.06
CA GLY A 72 3.34 -15.37 -2.02
C GLY A 72 3.73 -16.00 -0.68
N PHE A 73 4.20 -17.24 -0.68
CA PHE A 73 4.70 -17.89 0.54
C PHE A 73 5.92 -17.19 1.13
N PHE A 74 6.85 -16.77 0.27
CA PHE A 74 8.05 -16.06 0.71
C PHE A 74 7.73 -14.70 1.33
N VAL A 75 6.86 -13.92 0.68
CA VAL A 75 6.36 -12.64 1.20
C VAL A 75 5.63 -12.86 2.52
N MET A 76 4.75 -13.86 2.60
CA MET A 76 4.03 -14.19 3.83
C MET A 76 4.99 -14.48 4.99
N ALA A 77 6.06 -15.25 4.75
CA ALA A 77 7.06 -15.55 5.76
C ALA A 77 7.80 -14.28 6.24
N LEU A 78 8.25 -13.43 5.31
CA LEU A 78 8.98 -12.20 5.63
C LEU A 78 8.12 -11.16 6.35
N VAL A 79 6.86 -10.98 5.91
CA VAL A 79 5.95 -10.02 6.53
C VAL A 79 5.56 -10.48 7.93
N ASN A 80 5.32 -11.78 8.12
CA ASN A 80 5.08 -12.30 9.46
C ASN A 80 6.31 -12.08 10.36
N LEU A 81 7.53 -12.35 9.88
CA LEU A 81 8.75 -12.17 10.65
C LEU A 81 8.96 -10.72 11.10
N THR A 82 8.82 -9.78 10.18
CA THR A 82 9.01 -8.34 10.45
C THR A 82 7.84 -7.73 11.21
N GLY A 83 6.63 -8.27 11.07
CA GLY A 83 5.41 -7.78 11.73
C GLY A 83 5.20 -8.25 13.17
N ARG A 84 5.82 -9.35 13.62
CA ARG A 84 5.59 -9.91 14.99
C ARG A 84 5.76 -8.87 16.12
N PRO A 85 6.82 -8.05 16.14
CA PRO A 85 7.01 -7.08 17.21
C PRO A 85 5.89 -6.02 17.25
N SER A 86 5.47 -5.56 16.06
CA SER A 86 4.40 -4.56 15.92
C SER A 86 3.05 -5.10 16.38
N VAL A 87 2.72 -6.36 16.08
CA VAL A 87 1.48 -7.01 16.55
C VAL A 87 1.50 -7.26 18.06
N ARG A 88 2.62 -7.75 18.61
CA ARG A 88 2.75 -8.05 20.04
C ARG A 88 2.63 -6.78 20.89
N HIS A 89 3.36 -5.74 20.51
CA HIS A 89 3.46 -4.50 21.30
C HIS A 89 2.44 -3.44 20.88
N GLY A 90 1.72 -3.63 19.77
CA GLY A 90 0.75 -2.64 19.25
C GLY A 90 1.42 -1.34 18.79
N ILE A 91 2.70 -1.39 18.41
CA ILE A 91 3.49 -0.22 18.05
C ILE A 91 3.53 -0.04 16.53
N PRO A 92 3.47 1.20 16.02
CA PRO A 92 3.57 1.47 14.59
C PRO A 92 5.02 1.31 14.07
N TYR A 93 5.16 1.10 12.76
CA TYR A 93 6.45 0.87 12.11
C TYR A 93 7.54 1.91 12.45
N PRO A 94 7.28 3.24 12.43
CA PRO A 94 8.29 4.23 12.77
C PRO A 94 8.82 4.10 14.21
N VAL A 95 8.02 3.59 15.13
CA VAL A 95 8.44 3.33 16.53
C VAL A 95 9.25 2.04 16.60
N MET A 96 8.86 1.00 15.88
CA MET A 96 9.62 -0.25 15.76
C MET A 96 11.01 0.00 15.15
N ALA A 97 11.10 0.86 14.13
CA ALA A 97 12.38 1.24 13.51
C ALA A 97 13.34 1.96 14.48
N ARG A 98 12.85 2.62 15.55
CA ARG A 98 13.71 3.25 16.57
C ARG A 98 14.53 2.22 17.34
N ALA A 99 14.05 0.98 17.47
CA ALA A 99 14.79 -0.08 18.16
C ALA A 99 16.09 -0.46 17.43
N SER A 100 16.13 -0.33 16.10
CA SER A 100 17.31 -0.69 15.29
C SER A 100 18.16 0.51 14.88
N MET A 101 17.53 1.65 14.54
CA MET A 101 18.22 2.82 13.98
C MET A 101 18.28 4.02 14.94
N GLY A 102 17.76 3.88 16.16
CA GLY A 102 17.63 4.99 17.10
C GLY A 102 16.54 5.99 16.71
N VAL A 103 16.32 6.98 17.57
CA VAL A 103 15.22 7.94 17.45
C VAL A 103 15.32 8.82 16.20
N TYR A 104 16.52 9.34 15.91
CA TYR A 104 16.77 10.18 14.75
C TYR A 104 16.94 9.36 13.47
N GLY A 105 17.61 8.20 13.54
CA GLY A 105 17.83 7.34 12.38
C GLY A 105 16.55 6.74 11.82
N ALA A 106 15.55 6.44 12.65
CA ALA A 106 14.25 5.93 12.22
C ALA A 106 13.45 6.88 11.30
N ARG A 107 13.81 8.18 11.25
CA ARG A 107 13.18 9.15 10.34
C ARG A 107 13.49 8.85 8.87
N PHE A 108 14.69 8.35 8.57
CA PHE A 108 15.09 8.01 7.22
C PHE A 108 14.25 6.89 6.58
N PRO A 109 14.12 5.68 7.17
CA PRO A 109 13.29 4.63 6.60
C PRO A 109 11.79 5.01 6.57
N ALA A 110 11.32 5.82 7.53
CA ALA A 110 9.97 6.34 7.50
C ALA A 110 9.73 7.28 6.30
N LEU A 111 10.66 8.19 6.02
CA LEU A 111 10.60 9.10 4.88
C LEU A 111 10.65 8.34 3.54
N VAL A 112 11.61 7.42 3.40
CA VAL A 112 11.74 6.59 2.19
C VAL A 112 10.44 5.83 1.92
N ARG A 113 9.86 5.22 2.96
CA ARG A 113 8.57 4.53 2.84
C ARG A 113 7.43 5.48 2.45
N GLY A 114 7.42 6.71 2.97
CA GLY A 114 6.45 7.74 2.59
C GLY A 114 6.54 8.14 1.12
N ILE A 115 7.76 8.35 0.60
CA ILE A 115 7.99 8.68 -0.81
C ILE A 115 7.49 7.55 -1.73
N VAL A 116 7.83 6.30 -1.39
CA VAL A 116 7.36 5.13 -2.14
C VAL A 116 5.84 5.01 -2.11
N ALA A 117 5.20 5.30 -0.97
CA ALA A 117 3.74 5.30 -0.86
C ALA A 117 3.09 6.37 -1.75
N ILE A 118 3.64 7.59 -1.80
CA ILE A 118 3.15 8.66 -2.68
C ILE A 118 3.26 8.24 -4.15
N PHE A 119 4.40 7.65 -4.54
CA PHE A 119 4.61 7.13 -5.89
C PHE A 119 3.53 6.10 -6.27
N TRP A 120 3.32 5.07 -5.42
CA TRP A 120 2.34 4.03 -5.69
C TRP A 120 0.90 4.54 -5.69
N TYR A 121 0.58 5.48 -4.81
CA TYR A 121 -0.71 6.16 -4.84
C TYR A 121 -0.95 6.87 -6.18
N GLY A 122 0.05 7.56 -6.72
CA GLY A 122 -0.03 8.19 -8.04
C GLY A 122 -0.26 7.19 -9.17
N VAL A 123 0.48 6.07 -9.18
CA VAL A 123 0.31 5.00 -10.19
C VAL A 123 -1.11 4.41 -10.15
N GLN A 124 -1.62 4.11 -8.96
CA GLN A 124 -2.98 3.55 -8.80
C GLN A 124 -4.06 4.56 -9.22
N THR A 125 -3.87 5.84 -8.89
CA THR A 125 -4.79 6.92 -9.28
C THR A 125 -4.80 7.12 -10.79
N TYR A 126 -3.65 7.04 -11.45
CA TYR A 126 -3.55 7.12 -12.91
C TYR A 126 -4.32 5.99 -13.63
N PHE A 127 -4.17 4.75 -13.16
CA PHE A 127 -4.92 3.63 -13.72
C PHE A 127 -6.43 3.75 -13.46
N ALA A 128 -6.83 4.26 -12.29
CA ALA A 128 -8.23 4.55 -12.00
C ALA A 128 -8.81 5.61 -12.95
N SER A 129 -8.10 6.73 -13.15
CA SER A 129 -8.45 7.78 -14.12
C SER A 129 -8.62 7.19 -15.53
N THR A 130 -7.69 6.35 -15.97
CA THR A 130 -7.77 5.69 -17.29
C THR A 130 -9.01 4.79 -17.41
N ALA A 131 -9.36 4.04 -16.36
CA ALA A 131 -10.57 3.23 -16.34
C ALA A 131 -11.85 4.08 -16.40
N VAL A 132 -11.89 5.20 -15.69
CA VAL A 132 -13.00 6.17 -15.73
C VAL A 132 -13.10 6.80 -17.11
N ALA A 133 -11.98 7.18 -17.72
CA ALA A 133 -11.96 7.71 -19.09
C ALA A 133 -12.58 6.71 -20.07
N LEU A 134 -12.18 5.44 -20.01
CA LEU A 134 -12.74 4.39 -20.86
C LEU A 134 -14.25 4.21 -20.65
N LEU A 135 -14.71 4.24 -19.40
CA LEU A 135 -16.14 4.17 -19.07
C LEU A 135 -16.90 5.37 -19.67
N LEU A 136 -16.38 6.58 -19.54
CA LEU A 136 -17.03 7.78 -20.06
C LEU A 136 -17.08 7.78 -21.60
N ASN A 137 -15.99 7.42 -22.27
CA ASN A 137 -15.96 7.32 -23.73
C ASN A 137 -16.96 6.28 -24.24
N THR A 138 -17.05 5.11 -23.59
CA THR A 138 -17.97 4.03 -23.99
C THR A 138 -19.44 4.37 -23.74
N LEU A 139 -19.77 5.03 -22.63
CA LEU A 139 -21.16 5.41 -22.31
C LEU A 139 -21.67 6.58 -23.14
N LEU A 140 -20.81 7.57 -23.42
CA LEU A 140 -21.20 8.79 -24.11
C LEU A 140 -20.96 8.72 -25.63
N GLY A 141 -20.28 7.69 -26.12
CA GLY A 141 -19.91 7.55 -27.53
C GLY A 141 -18.98 8.67 -28.02
N ILE A 142 -18.25 9.31 -27.11
CA ILE A 142 -17.35 10.42 -27.44
C ILE A 142 -16.03 9.81 -27.91
N GLU A 143 -15.90 9.57 -29.21
CA GLU A 143 -14.62 9.15 -29.81
C GLU A 143 -13.82 10.39 -30.23
N GLY A 144 -13.09 10.95 -29.28
CA GLY A 144 -12.22 12.10 -29.53
C GLY A 144 -12.94 13.46 -29.54
N GLY A 145 -12.12 14.51 -29.51
CA GLY A 145 -12.56 15.91 -29.39
C GLY A 145 -11.36 16.84 -29.35
N ALA A 146 -11.62 18.15 -29.18
CA ALA A 146 -10.54 19.14 -29.04
C ALA A 146 -9.60 18.74 -27.89
N THR A 147 -8.30 18.69 -28.17
CA THR A 147 -7.28 18.37 -27.18
C THR A 147 -6.75 19.67 -26.58
N PHE A 148 -6.63 19.69 -25.25
CA PHE A 148 -5.99 20.77 -24.52
C PHE A 148 -4.82 20.18 -23.73
N LEU A 149 -3.61 20.68 -24.00
CA LEU A 149 -2.34 20.13 -23.48
C LEU A 149 -2.16 18.63 -23.74
N GLY A 150 -2.68 18.15 -24.88
CA GLY A 150 -2.55 16.75 -25.30
C GLY A 150 -3.59 15.79 -24.70
N MET A 151 -4.52 16.27 -23.85
CA MET A 151 -5.60 15.47 -23.28
C MET A 151 -6.96 15.93 -23.81
N THR A 152 -7.89 14.98 -23.99
CA THR A 152 -9.29 15.29 -24.34
C THR A 152 -10.04 15.83 -23.12
N ALA A 153 -11.21 16.46 -23.33
CA ALA A 153 -12.08 16.89 -22.22
C ALA A 153 -12.42 15.72 -21.28
N VAL A 154 -12.61 14.52 -21.82
CA VAL A 154 -12.81 13.29 -21.02
C VAL A 154 -11.57 12.98 -20.18
N GLY A 155 -10.37 13.07 -20.76
CA GLY A 155 -9.11 12.84 -20.03
C GLY A 155 -8.82 13.88 -18.94
N TRP A 156 -9.38 15.08 -19.03
CA TRP A 156 -9.31 16.09 -17.97
C TRP A 156 -10.32 15.86 -16.84
N LEU A 157 -11.45 15.22 -17.15
CA LEU A 157 -12.53 14.96 -16.19
C LEU A 157 -12.32 13.67 -15.39
N SER A 158 -11.56 12.72 -15.93
CA SER A 158 -11.29 11.39 -15.36
C SER A 158 -10.01 11.35 -14.54
#